data_AF-A0A662C3C9-F1
#
_entry.id   AF-A0A662C3C9-F1
#
_cell.length_a   1.000
_cell.length_b   1.000
_cell.length_c   1.000
_cell.angle_alpha   90.00
_cell.angle_beta   90.00
_cell.angle_gamma   90.00
#
_symmetry.space_group_name_H-M   'P 1'
#
loop_
_entity.id
_entity.type
_entity.pdbx_description
1 polymer ?
#
loop_
_entity_poly.entity_id
_entity_poly.type
_entity_poly.pdbx_seq_one_letter_code
_entity_poly.pdbx_strand_id
1 'polypeptide(L)'
;MTSSSIKRKKILKCFLGILISIVTIIAIAIIFIYQTAFKLEEWEYPDCKKNIAKTIPDRPIILLLVAEDMSQRVGAFGDSVAQTPNIDKLASQGIRYFNV
;
A
#
# COMPACT_ATOMS: atom_id res chain seq x y z
N MET A 1 -64.26 -21.31 -11.31
CA MET A 1 -62.79 -21.26 -11.52
C MET A 1 -62.48 -19.92 -12.21
N THR A 2 -61.74 -18.92 -11.74
CA THR A 2 -60.74 -18.76 -10.67
C THR A 2 -60.48 -17.24 -10.41
N SER A 3 -61.16 -16.60 -9.44
CA SER A 3 -60.85 -15.19 -9.06
C SER A 3 -59.68 -15.10 -8.06
N SER A 4 -59.56 -16.09 -7.17
CA SER A 4 -58.48 -16.18 -6.17
C SER A 4 -57.10 -16.54 -6.75
N SER A 5 -57.02 -17.12 -7.96
CA SER A 5 -55.74 -17.44 -8.61
C SER A 5 -55.11 -16.22 -9.28
N ILE A 6 -55.93 -15.30 -9.81
CA ILE A 6 -55.50 -14.07 -10.49
C ILE A 6 -54.92 -13.09 -9.46
N LYS A 7 -55.60 -12.92 -8.32
CA LYS A 7 -55.14 -12.05 -7.23
C LYS A 7 -53.80 -12.54 -6.64
N ARG A 8 -53.63 -13.86 -6.47
CA ARG A 8 -52.37 -14.50 -6.05
C ARG A 8 -51.23 -14.30 -7.04
N LYS A 9 -51.49 -14.46 -8.34
CA LYS A 9 -50.48 -14.20 -9.40
C LYS A 9 -50.06 -12.73 -9.44
N LYS A 10 -50.98 -11.79 -9.21
CA LYS A 10 -50.68 -10.35 -9.17
C LYS A 10 -49.81 -9.98 -7.95
N ILE A 11 -50.14 -10.54 -6.79
CA ILE A 11 -49.39 -10.37 -5.54
C ILE A 11 -47.98 -10.99 -5.67
N LEU A 12 -47.86 -12.20 -6.23
CA LEU A 12 -46.58 -12.87 -6.44
C LEU A 12 -45.65 -12.08 -7.38
N LYS A 13 -46.20 -11.44 -8.42
CA LYS A 13 -45.44 -10.56 -9.32
C LYS A 13 -44.94 -9.29 -8.62
N CYS A 14 -45.72 -8.70 -7.70
CA CYS A 14 -45.27 -7.56 -6.90
C CYS A 14 -44.15 -7.94 -5.93
N PHE A 15 -44.24 -9.09 -5.25
CA PHE A 15 -43.19 -9.57 -4.37
C PHE A 15 -41.89 -9.91 -5.13
N LEU A 16 -42.02 -10.52 -6.31
CA LEU A 16 -40.86 -10.79 -7.17
C LEU A 16 -40.17 -9.50 -7.62
N GLY A 17 -40.94 -8.46 -7.95
CA GLY A 17 -40.41 -7.14 -8.29
C GLY A 17 -39.65 -6.47 -7.13
N ILE A 18 -40.22 -6.50 -5.92
CA ILE A 18 -39.57 -5.96 -4.71
C ILE A 18 -38.28 -6.72 -4.40
N LEU A 19 -38.28 -8.05 -4.50
CA LEU A 19 -37.10 -8.88 -4.28
C LEU A 19 -35.99 -8.54 -5.28
N ILE A 20 -36.32 -8.36 -6.56
CA ILE A 20 -35.36 -7.95 -7.58
C ILE A 20 -34.77 -6.57 -7.26
N SER A 21 -35.59 -5.60 -6.86
CA SER A 21 -35.12 -4.26 -6.49
C SER A 21 -34.21 -4.27 -5.26
N ILE A 22 -34.48 -5.11 -4.26
CA ILE A 22 -33.62 -5.23 -3.08
C ILE A 22 -32.27 -5.85 -3.47
N VAL A 23 -32.28 -6.92 -4.27
CA VAL A 23 -31.04 -7.58 -4.72
C VAL A 23 -30.18 -6.64 -5.55
N THR A 24 -30.77 -5.83 -6.43
CA THR A 24 -30.01 -4.86 -7.22
C THR A 24 -29.41 -3.76 -6.35
N ILE A 25 -30.14 -3.25 -5.36
CA ILE A 25 -29.62 -2.24 -4.42
C ILE A 25 -28.46 -2.82 -3.60
N ILE A 26 -28.58 -4.05 -3.11
CA ILE A 26 -27.50 -4.72 -2.37
C ILE A 26 -26.28 -4.91 -3.26
N ALA A 27 -26.45 -5.35 -4.50
CA ALA A 27 -25.34 -5.51 -5.44
C ALA A 27 -24.63 -4.17 -5.72
N ILE A 28 -25.39 -3.08 -5.92
CA ILE A 28 -24.83 -1.74 -6.13
C ILE A 28 -24.07 -1.26 -4.88
N ALA A 29 -24.63 -1.47 -3.69
CA ALA A 29 -23.98 -1.10 -2.43
C ALA A 29 -22.68 -1.88 -2.23
N ILE A 30 -22.68 -3.19 -2.52
CA ILE A 30 -21.47 -4.02 -2.48
C ILE A 30 -20.41 -3.51 -3.44
N ILE A 31 -20.79 -3.21 -4.70
CA ILE A 31 -19.87 -2.66 -5.70
C ILE A 31 -19.29 -1.32 -5.21
N PHE A 32 -20.12 -0.45 -4.66
CA PHE A 32 -19.68 0.85 -4.13
C PHE A 32 -18.73 0.71 -2.93
N ILE A 33 -19.00 -0.23 -2.03
CA ILE A 33 -18.10 -0.58 -0.92
C ILE A 33 -16.76 -1.09 -1.46
N TYR A 34 -16.76 -1.96 -2.48
CA TYR A 34 -15.51 -2.44 -3.10
C TYR A 34 -14.74 -1.34 -3.85
N GLN A 35 -15.42 -0.37 -4.45
CA GLN A 35 -14.77 0.74 -5.14
C GLN A 35 -14.24 1.82 -4.17
N THR A 36 -14.90 2.02 -3.03
CA THR A 36 -14.46 2.97 -1.99
C THR A 36 -13.47 2.37 -1.00
N ALA A 37 -13.34 1.04 -0.96
CA ALA A 37 -12.26 0.34 -0.28
C ALA A 37 -10.94 0.70 -0.97
N PHE A 38 -10.37 1.82 -0.51
CA PHE A 38 -9.01 2.31 -0.66
C PHE A 38 -8.08 1.31 -1.36
N LYS A 39 -8.06 1.35 -2.70
CA LYS A 39 -7.01 0.70 -3.48
C LYS A 39 -5.74 1.49 -3.19
N LEU A 40 -4.92 0.99 -2.29
CA LEU A 40 -3.49 1.24 -2.38
C LEU A 40 -3.07 0.63 -3.71
N GLU A 41 -2.93 1.46 -4.75
CA GLU A 41 -2.21 1.02 -5.94
C GLU A 41 -0.86 0.46 -5.47
N GLU A 42 -0.53 -0.74 -5.94
CA GLU A 42 0.71 -1.41 -5.62
C GLU A 42 1.83 -0.52 -6.18
N TRP A 43 2.50 0.23 -5.30
CA TRP A 43 3.54 1.17 -5.70
C TRP A 43 4.68 0.38 -6.35
N GLU A 44 4.77 0.47 -7.67
CA GLU A 44 5.88 -0.08 -8.43
C GLU A 44 7.05 0.90 -8.34
N TYR A 45 8.13 0.45 -7.70
CA TYR A 45 9.36 1.22 -7.65
C TYR A 45 9.87 1.41 -9.08
N PRO A 46 10.14 2.66 -9.54
CA PRO A 46 10.58 2.89 -10.91
C PRO A 46 11.84 2.07 -11.20
N ASP A 47 11.82 1.27 -12.28
CA ASP A 47 12.90 0.37 -12.62
C ASP A 47 14.21 1.15 -12.78
N CYS A 48 15.06 1.07 -11.75
CA CYS A 48 16.33 1.76 -11.70
C CYS A 48 17.43 1.05 -12.51
N LYS A 49 17.10 0.00 -13.29
CA LYS A 49 18.02 -0.64 -14.24
C LYS A 49 18.25 0.17 -15.52
N LYS A 50 18.45 1.47 -15.40
CA LYS A 50 19.10 2.22 -16.47
C LYS A 50 20.59 1.88 -16.40
N ASN A 51 21.17 1.44 -17.51
CA ASN A 51 22.62 1.38 -17.66
C ASN A 51 23.17 2.81 -17.60
N ILE A 52 23.32 3.32 -16.39
CA ILE A 52 23.99 4.59 -16.14
C ILE A 52 25.46 4.28 -16.40
N ALA A 53 25.91 4.53 -17.64
CA ALA A 53 27.32 4.71 -17.89
C ALA A 53 27.84 5.62 -16.78
N LYS A 54 28.83 5.14 -16.01
CA LYS A 54 29.33 5.78 -14.79
C LYS A 54 30.01 7.10 -15.15
N THR A 55 29.20 8.11 -15.46
CA THR A 55 29.62 9.49 -15.58
C THR A 55 29.67 10.01 -14.16
N ILE A 56 30.85 10.44 -13.72
CA ILE A 56 30.97 11.19 -12.48
C ILE A 56 30.38 12.56 -12.82
N PRO A 57 29.22 12.94 -12.27
CA PRO A 57 28.66 14.26 -12.55
C PRO A 57 29.60 15.32 -11.97
N ASP A 58 29.82 16.42 -12.71
CA ASP A 58 30.60 17.56 -12.23
C ASP A 58 30.04 18.15 -10.92
N ARG A 59 28.73 17.94 -10.69
CA ARG A 59 28.05 18.24 -9.43
C ARG A 59 27.85 16.96 -8.63
N PRO A 60 28.31 16.87 -7.37
CA PRO A 60 28.12 15.69 -6.55
C PRO A 60 26.63 15.42 -6.31
N ILE A 61 26.28 14.13 -6.31
CA ILE A 61 24.95 13.67 -5.89
C ILE A 61 24.94 13.63 -4.37
N ILE A 62 23.96 14.30 -3.76
CA ILE A 62 23.75 14.28 -2.32
C ILE A 62 22.62 13.30 -2.03
N LEU A 63 22.92 12.22 -1.31
CA LEU A 63 21.94 11.28 -0.77
C LEU A 63 21.81 11.53 0.73
N LEU A 64 20.61 11.88 1.18
CA LEU A 64 20.27 12.03 2.59
C LEU A 64 19.41 10.83 3.02
N LEU A 65 19.93 10.03 3.95
CA LEU A 65 19.21 8.93 4.57
C LEU A 65 18.79 9.37 5.98
N VAL A 66 17.51 9.28 6.29
CA VAL A 66 16.96 9.58 7.62
C VAL A 66 16.26 8.35 8.15
N ALA A 67 16.58 7.97 9.39
CA ALA A 67 15.93 6.89 10.12
C ALA A 67 15.29 7.46 11.37
N GLU A 68 14.00 7.18 11.57
CA GLU A 68 13.25 7.56 12.76
C GLU A 68 13.59 6.63 13.93
N ASP A 69 13.52 7.16 15.16
CA ASP A 69 13.73 6.42 16.42
C ASP A 69 15.03 5.61 16.52
N MET A 70 16.06 5.98 15.75
CA MET A 70 17.35 5.32 15.75
C MET A 70 18.30 5.97 16.77
N SER A 71 18.62 5.25 17.83
CA SER A 71 19.67 5.62 18.78
C SER A 71 21.05 5.13 18.30
N GLN A 72 22.10 5.28 19.12
CA GLN A 72 23.45 4.78 18.84
C GLN A 72 23.57 3.22 18.80
N ARG A 73 22.46 2.50 18.61
CA ARG A 73 22.38 1.04 18.52
C ARG A 73 22.83 0.54 17.14
N VAL A 74 24.07 0.86 16.80
CA VAL A 74 24.74 0.58 15.52
C VAL A 74 26.15 0.07 15.83
N GLY A 75 26.61 -0.95 15.11
CA GLY A 75 27.95 -1.52 15.28
C GLY A 75 29.06 -0.48 15.15
N ALA A 76 28.93 0.46 14.20
CA ALA A 76 29.83 1.58 14.00
C ALA A 76 30.00 2.53 15.22
N PHE A 77 29.05 2.52 16.14
CA PHE A 77 29.06 3.27 17.41
C PHE A 77 29.46 2.39 18.63
N GLY A 78 29.90 1.15 18.40
CA GLY A 78 30.42 0.27 19.45
C GLY A 78 29.38 -0.70 20.01
N ASP A 79 28.19 -0.80 19.43
CA ASP A 79 27.18 -1.77 19.84
C ASP A 79 27.55 -3.19 19.37
N SER A 80 27.93 -4.05 20.32
CA SER A 80 28.35 -5.43 20.03
C SER A 80 27.21 -6.38 19.63
N VAL A 81 25.94 -5.98 19.85
CA VAL A 81 24.76 -6.79 19.52
C VAL A 81 24.17 -6.37 18.17
N ALA A 82 24.34 -5.11 17.77
CA ALA A 82 23.80 -4.58 16.54
C ALA A 82 24.49 -5.19 15.31
N GLN A 83 23.70 -5.76 14.39
CA GLN A 83 24.18 -6.25 13.10
C GLN A 83 23.84 -5.24 12.01
N THR A 84 24.76 -4.29 11.75
CA THR A 84 24.53 -3.16 10.83
C THR A 84 25.58 -3.07 9.71
N PRO A 85 25.88 -4.16 8.99
CA PRO A 85 27.07 -4.25 8.13
C PRO A 85 27.14 -3.18 7.02
N ASN A 86 26.00 -2.75 6.49
CA ASN A 86 25.94 -1.69 5.47
C ASN A 86 26.27 -0.31 6.04
N ILE A 87 25.76 0.00 7.24
CA ILE A 87 26.02 1.26 7.93
C ILE A 87 27.47 1.27 8.45
N ASP A 88 27.95 0.15 8.95
CA ASP A 88 29.33 -0.01 9.43
C ASP A 88 30.33 0.22 8.29
N LYS A 89 30.04 -0.33 7.11
CA LYS A 89 30.82 -0.10 5.89
C LYS A 89 30.77 1.36 5.43
N LEU A 90 29.59 1.99 5.46
CA LEU A 90 29.47 3.42 5.13
C LEU A 90 30.32 4.26 6.10
N ALA A 91 30.25 3.94 7.38
CA ALA A 91 30.98 4.63 8.44
C ALA A 91 32.50 4.44 8.36
N SER A 92 32.97 3.30 7.81
CA SER A 92 34.40 3.07 7.55
C SER A 92 34.93 3.81 6.32
N GLN A 93 34.04 4.29 5.44
CA GLN A 93 34.37 4.99 4.21
C GLN A 93 34.19 6.52 4.33
N GLY A 94 33.72 7.00 5.48
CA GLY A 94 33.39 8.40 5.71
C GLY A 94 33.79 8.90 7.09
N ILE A 95 33.12 9.96 7.54
CA ILE A 95 33.31 10.57 8.85
C ILE A 95 32.15 10.18 9.77
N ARG A 96 32.48 9.79 11.00
CA ARG A 96 31.53 9.51 12.08
C ARG A 96 31.55 10.65 13.09
N TYR A 97 30.37 10.99 13.61
CA TYR A 97 30.21 11.95 14.70
C TYR A 97 29.82 11.20 15.98
N PHE A 98 30.66 11.22 17.00
CA PHE A 98 30.48 10.43 18.23
C PHE A 98 29.75 11.17 19.37
N ASN A 99 29.57 12.49 19.24
CA ASN A 99 28.95 13.34 20.26
C ASN A 99 27.54 13.73 19.83
N VAL A 100 26.62 12.76 19.92
CA VAL A 100 25.19 12.91 19.60
C VAL A 100 24.33 12.58 20.80
#